data_AF-A0A6J6KTR3-F1
#
_entry.id   AF-A0A6J6KTR3-F1
#
_cell.length_a   1.000
_cell.length_b   1.000
_cell.length_c   1.000
_cell.angle_alpha   90.00
_cell.angle_beta   90.00
_cell.angle_gamma   90.00
#
_symmetry.space_group_name_H-M   'P 1'
#
loop_
_entity.id
_entity.type
_entity.pdbx_description
1 polymer ?
#
loop_
_entity_poly.entity_id
_entity_poly.type
_entity_poly.pdbx_seq_one_letter_code
_entity_poly.pdbx_strand_id
1 'polypeptide(L)'
;MRNLAVMSGVSEQYAPAGKSLIAASIPGSAGGEGLEAEVRGQLSEWIGTEVQAWETLRIDRIKHGHPDQRAPLQARQRVNLGDGLWVCGDHRDTASIQGALFSGRRTAEGIAASLGAIN
;
A
#
# COMPACT_ATOMS: atom_id res chain seq x y z
N MET A 1 9.86 -9.80 5.07
CA MET A 1 9.59 -8.52 4.35
C MET A 1 9.45 -8.78 2.85
N ARG A 2 8.60 -8.01 2.15
CA ARG A 2 8.41 -8.17 0.69
C ARG A 2 8.98 -7.03 -0.15
N ASN A 3 8.93 -5.80 0.33
CA ASN A 3 9.36 -4.61 -0.42
C ASN A 3 10.27 -3.72 0.43
N LEU A 4 11.27 -3.11 -0.21
CA LEU A 4 12.16 -2.06 0.32
C LEU A 4 12.03 -0.82 -0.55
N ALA A 5 12.08 0.36 0.05
CA ALA A 5 12.27 1.61 -0.66
C ALA A 5 13.33 2.47 0.05
N VAL A 6 14.32 2.96 -0.70
CA VAL A 6 15.25 3.99 -0.23
C VAL A 6 14.62 5.34 -0.55
N MET A 7 13.91 5.90 0.42
CA MET A 7 13.13 7.13 0.25
C MET A 7 14.02 8.32 -0.10
N SER A 8 15.22 8.40 0.48
CA SER A 8 16.20 9.43 0.12
C SER A 8 16.68 9.35 -1.34
N GLY A 9 16.54 8.20 -2.00
CA GLY A 9 16.77 8.05 -3.45
C GLY A 9 15.65 8.61 -4.31
N VAL A 10 14.45 8.81 -3.75
CA VAL A 10 13.32 9.49 -4.40
C VAL A 10 13.46 11.00 -4.27
N SER A 11 13.86 11.48 -3.09
CA SER A 11 14.17 12.89 -2.83
C SER A 11 15.18 13.01 -1.70
N GLU A 12 16.26 13.77 -1.94
CA GLU A 12 17.28 14.04 -0.93
C GLU A 12 16.71 14.74 0.33
N GLN A 13 15.59 15.46 0.19
CA GLN A 13 14.95 16.17 1.31
C GLN A 13 14.28 15.24 2.33
N TYR A 14 14.12 13.95 2.02
CA TYR A 14 13.52 12.98 2.95
C TYR A 14 14.50 12.49 4.03
N ALA A 15 15.78 12.82 3.93
CA ALA A 15 16.78 12.49 4.96
C ALA A 15 17.77 13.65 5.16
N PRO A 16 18.38 13.78 6.35
CA PRO A 16 19.51 14.68 6.54
C PRO A 16 20.68 14.33 5.62
N ALA A 17 21.52 15.32 5.30
CA ALA A 17 22.73 15.11 4.51
C ALA A 17 23.61 13.99 5.12
N GLY A 18 24.08 13.07 4.29
CA GLY A 18 24.88 11.92 4.70
C GLY A 18 24.10 10.77 5.35
N LYS A 19 22.75 10.85 5.41
CA LYS A 19 21.88 9.77 5.88
C LYS A 19 20.94 9.29 4.78
N SER A 20 20.48 8.05 4.92
CA SER A 20 19.44 7.47 4.06
C SER A 20 18.20 7.15 4.88
N LEU A 21 17.02 7.51 4.36
CA LEU A 21 15.74 7.05 4.91
C LEU A 21 15.29 5.83 4.13
N ILE A 22 15.05 4.73 4.83
CA ILE A 22 14.71 3.44 4.23
C ILE A 22 13.39 2.96 4.84
N ALA A 23 12.47 2.51 3.99
CA ALA A 23 11.18 1.97 4.38
C ALA A 23 11.06 0.50 3.95
N ALA A 24 10.77 -0.39 4.90
CA ALA A 24 10.50 -1.79 4.66
C ALA A 24 9.01 -2.08 4.85
N SER A 25 8.41 -2.82 3.91
CA SER A 25 6.98 -3.16 3.95
C SER A 25 6.75 -4.68 3.99
N ILE A 26 5.81 -5.09 4.82
CA ILE A 26 5.53 -6.50 5.15
C ILE A 26 4.02 -6.78 5.03
N PRO A 27 3.45 -6.72 3.81
CA PRO A 27 2.02 -6.94 3.64
C PRO A 27 1.63 -8.38 4.03
N GLY A 28 0.43 -8.54 4.58
CA GLY A 28 -0.15 -9.83 4.98
C GLY A 28 0.20 -10.31 6.39
N SER A 29 0.98 -9.55 7.16
CA SER A 29 1.24 -9.82 8.58
C SER A 29 1.33 -8.50 9.34
N ALA A 30 0.69 -8.43 10.51
CA ALA A 30 0.91 -7.31 11.45
C ALA A 30 2.23 -7.48 12.24
N GLY A 31 2.89 -8.63 12.10
CA GLY A 31 4.08 -9.02 12.84
C GLY A 31 3.82 -9.25 14.33
N GLY A 32 4.68 -10.06 14.95
CA GLY A 32 4.67 -10.29 16.40
C GLY A 32 5.71 -9.45 17.14
N GLU A 33 5.99 -9.85 18.37
CA GLU A 33 7.24 -9.50 19.05
C GLU A 33 8.43 -10.06 18.24
N GLY A 34 9.51 -9.31 18.10
CA GLY A 34 10.68 -9.73 17.30
C GLY A 34 10.69 -9.36 15.82
N LEU A 35 9.61 -8.74 15.30
CA LEU A 35 9.51 -8.33 13.88
C LEU A 35 10.73 -7.52 13.39
N GLU A 36 11.25 -6.61 14.22
CA GLU A 36 12.41 -5.81 13.85
C GLU A 36 13.67 -6.67 13.63
N ALA A 37 13.91 -7.64 14.52
CA ALA A 37 15.06 -8.54 14.40
C ALA A 37 14.96 -9.40 13.13
N GLU A 38 13.76 -9.91 12.81
CA GLU A 38 13.51 -10.66 11.57
C GLU A 38 13.79 -9.79 10.32
N VAL A 39 13.31 -8.54 10.31
CA VAL A 39 13.54 -7.61 9.21
C VAL A 39 15.02 -7.27 9.06
N ARG A 40 15.72 -7.01 10.17
CA ARG A 40 17.17 -6.76 10.15
C ARG A 40 17.95 -7.97 9.67
N GLY A 41 17.56 -9.18 10.07
CA GLY A 41 18.15 -10.42 9.59
C GLY A 41 18.06 -10.52 8.07
N GLN A 42 16.85 -10.39 7.52
CA GLN A 42 16.64 -10.42 6.07
C GLN A 42 17.38 -9.29 5.34
N LEU A 43 17.36 -8.06 5.86
CA LEU A 43 18.07 -6.93 5.25
C LEU A 43 19.59 -7.11 5.29
N SER A 44 20.13 -7.78 6.31
CA SER A 44 21.56 -8.06 6.39
C SER A 44 22.01 -9.01 5.28
N GLU A 45 21.15 -9.93 4.85
CA GLU A 45 21.42 -10.80 3.70
C GLU A 45 21.45 -10.03 2.37
N TRP A 46 20.70 -8.93 2.26
CA TRP A 46 20.56 -8.16 1.02
C TRP A 46 21.57 -7.02 0.88
N ILE A 47 21.91 -6.37 1.99
CA ILE A 47 22.67 -5.12 2.01
C ILE A 47 24.04 -5.34 2.66
N GLY A 48 24.07 -6.04 3.78
CA GLY A 48 25.28 -6.30 4.55
C GLY A 48 25.05 -6.18 6.05
N THR A 49 26.06 -6.56 6.84
CA THR A 49 25.97 -6.61 8.31
C THR A 49 25.85 -5.24 8.97
N GLU A 50 26.17 -4.16 8.25
CA GLU A 50 26.00 -2.78 8.71
C GLU A 50 24.55 -2.42 9.04
N VAL A 51 23.58 -3.16 8.50
CA VAL A 51 22.16 -3.04 8.83
C VAL A 51 21.92 -3.18 10.34
N GLN A 52 22.75 -3.94 11.04
CA GLN A 52 22.64 -4.10 12.50
C GLN A 52 22.90 -2.79 13.25
N ALA A 53 23.64 -1.85 12.66
CA ALA A 53 23.92 -0.53 13.24
C ALA A 53 22.86 0.53 12.90
N TRP A 54 21.87 0.20 12.07
CA TRP A 54 20.84 1.18 11.67
C TRP A 54 19.90 1.53 12.83
N GLU A 55 19.39 2.75 12.81
CA GLU A 55 18.40 3.24 13.78
C GLU A 55 16.98 2.99 13.25
N THR A 56 16.15 2.29 14.03
CA THR A 56 14.72 2.14 13.72
C THR A 56 13.97 3.37 14.18
N LEU A 57 13.45 4.15 13.23
CA LEU A 57 12.70 5.37 13.54
C LEU A 57 11.25 5.09 13.94
N ARG A 58 10.59 4.12 13.29
CA ARG A 58 9.18 3.80 13.52
C ARG A 58 8.83 2.41 12.99
N ILE A 59 7.90 1.73 13.66
CA ILE A 59 7.24 0.51 13.19
C ILE A 59 5.72 0.72 13.27
N ASP A 60 5.07 0.78 12.11
CA ASP A 60 3.62 0.93 12.02
C ASP A 60 2.93 -0.41 11.76
N ARG A 61 1.98 -0.78 12.61
CA ARG A 61 1.16 -1.99 12.43
C ARG A 61 -0.23 -1.62 11.92
N ILE A 62 -0.49 -1.89 10.64
CA ILE A 62 -1.74 -1.50 9.99
C ILE A 62 -2.60 -2.75 9.75
N LYS A 63 -3.55 -3.01 10.65
CA LYS A 63 -4.41 -4.22 10.63
C LYS A 63 -5.14 -4.44 9.30
N HIS A 64 -5.58 -3.36 8.66
CA HIS A 64 -6.29 -3.37 7.38
C HIS A 64 -5.52 -2.57 6.33
N GLY A 65 -4.21 -2.82 6.21
CA GLY A 65 -3.33 -1.99 5.39
C GLY A 65 -3.46 -2.14 3.88
N HIS A 66 -4.01 -3.26 3.40
CA HIS A 66 -4.21 -3.50 1.97
C HIS A 66 -5.29 -4.59 1.77
N PRO A 67 -6.20 -4.45 0.79
CA PRO A 67 -7.03 -5.56 0.33
C PRO A 67 -6.23 -6.80 -0.09
N ASP A 68 -6.80 -7.98 0.12
CA ASP A 68 -6.21 -9.21 -0.42
C ASP A 68 -6.45 -9.29 -1.94
N GLN A 69 -5.38 -9.49 -2.71
CA GLN A 69 -5.41 -9.70 -4.16
C GLN A 69 -4.68 -10.98 -4.58
N ARG A 70 -4.88 -12.07 -3.83
CA ARG A 70 -4.48 -13.41 -4.29
C ARG A 70 -5.06 -13.72 -5.67
N ALA A 71 -4.31 -14.48 -6.45
CA ALA A 71 -4.73 -14.90 -7.79
C ALA A 71 -6.00 -15.79 -7.73
N PRO A 72 -6.88 -15.70 -8.74
CA PRO A 72 -6.81 -14.79 -9.89
C PRO A 72 -7.23 -13.34 -9.53
N LEU A 73 -6.59 -12.36 -10.16
CA LEU A 73 -6.93 -10.95 -9.98
C LEU A 73 -8.36 -10.67 -10.44
N GLN A 74 -9.20 -10.15 -9.53
CA GLN A 74 -10.54 -9.69 -9.85
C GLN A 74 -10.59 -8.16 -9.92
N ALA A 75 -10.14 -7.62 -11.05
CA ALA A 75 -10.16 -6.19 -11.33
C ALA A 75 -11.57 -5.72 -11.78
N ARG A 76 -11.76 -4.40 -11.79
CA ARG A 76 -12.98 -3.73 -12.27
C ARG A 76 -14.29 -4.32 -11.72
N GLN A 77 -14.34 -4.59 -10.42
CA GLN A 77 -15.54 -5.13 -9.75
C GLN A 77 -16.73 -4.16 -9.85
N ARG A 78 -17.95 -4.69 -9.64
CA ARG A 78 -19.18 -3.89 -9.66
C ARG A 78 -19.10 -2.79 -8.60
N VAL A 79 -19.51 -1.59 -9.00
CA VAL A 79 -19.56 -0.39 -8.15
C VAL A 79 -20.98 0.03 -7.80
N ASN A 80 -21.99 -0.40 -8.57
CA ASN A 80 -23.39 -0.29 -8.22
C ASN A 80 -23.83 -1.58 -7.51
N LEU A 81 -24.33 -1.45 -6.28
CA LEU A 81 -24.80 -2.57 -5.47
C LEU A 81 -26.33 -2.74 -5.51
N GLY A 82 -27.05 -1.90 -6.25
CA GLY A 82 -28.51 -1.84 -6.26
C GLY A 82 -29.04 -0.86 -5.22
N ASP A 83 -30.35 -0.57 -5.27
CA ASP A 83 -31.07 0.23 -4.27
C ASP A 83 -30.45 1.60 -3.96
N GLY A 84 -29.83 2.23 -4.97
CA GLY A 84 -29.14 3.51 -4.81
C GLY A 84 -27.82 3.44 -4.04
N LEU A 85 -27.34 2.24 -3.70
CA LEU A 85 -26.07 2.02 -3.01
C LEU A 85 -24.91 1.85 -3.98
N TRP A 86 -23.84 2.59 -3.73
CA TRP A 86 -22.63 2.57 -4.54
C TRP A 86 -21.38 2.37 -3.67
N VAL A 87 -20.36 1.74 -4.25
CA VAL A 87 -19.09 1.45 -3.57
C VAL A 87 -17.90 1.71 -4.48
N CYS A 88 -16.88 2.37 -3.94
CA CYS A 88 -15.59 2.56 -4.57
C CYS A 88 -14.44 2.31 -3.58
N GLY A 89 -13.25 2.08 -4.11
CA GLY A 89 -12.04 1.87 -3.32
C GLY A 89 -11.05 0.97 -4.05
N ASP A 90 -9.85 0.87 -3.51
CA ASP A 90 -8.79 -0.03 -3.99
C ASP A 90 -9.24 -1.50 -4.09
N HIS A 91 -10.13 -1.94 -3.20
CA HIS A 91 -10.77 -3.27 -3.23
C HIS A 91 -11.78 -3.48 -4.37
N ARG A 92 -12.08 -2.47 -5.19
CA ARG A 92 -12.99 -2.56 -6.35
C ARG A 92 -12.26 -2.63 -7.69
N ASP A 93 -10.93 -2.49 -7.69
CA ASP A 93 -10.12 -2.61 -8.90
C ASP A 93 -8.77 -3.29 -8.60
N THR A 94 -7.65 -2.72 -9.02
CA THR A 94 -6.35 -3.10 -8.45
C THR A 94 -6.20 -2.48 -7.07
N ALA A 95 -5.62 -3.22 -6.13
CA ALA A 95 -5.43 -2.76 -4.78
C ALA A 95 -4.20 -1.83 -4.77
N SER A 96 -4.50 -0.58 -5.11
CA SER A 96 -3.53 0.47 -5.35
C SER A 96 -4.25 1.81 -5.30
N ILE A 97 -3.48 2.89 -5.16
CA ILE A 97 -4.00 4.26 -5.28
C ILE A 97 -4.69 4.44 -6.64
N GLN A 98 -4.10 3.93 -7.73
CA GLN A 98 -4.69 4.06 -9.07
C GLN A 98 -6.01 3.31 -9.19
N GLY A 99 -6.12 2.10 -8.64
CA GLY A 99 -7.38 1.35 -8.65
C GLY A 99 -8.46 1.98 -7.77
N ALA A 100 -8.09 2.60 -6.64
CA ALA A 100 -9.01 3.41 -5.85
C ALA A 100 -9.55 4.61 -6.65
N LEU A 101 -8.66 5.38 -7.29
CA LEU A 101 -9.04 6.53 -8.12
C LEU A 101 -9.92 6.11 -9.30
N PHE A 102 -9.58 5.02 -9.97
CA PHE A 102 -10.33 4.53 -11.13
C PHE A 102 -11.71 4.01 -10.76
N SER A 103 -11.83 3.22 -9.68
CA SER A 103 -13.14 2.79 -9.18
C SER A 103 -13.98 3.96 -8.68
N GLY A 104 -13.37 4.97 -8.05
CA GLY A 104 -14.02 6.21 -7.64
C GLY A 104 -14.63 6.95 -8.83
N ARG A 105 -13.85 7.11 -9.92
CA ARG A 105 -14.35 7.70 -11.16
C ARG A 105 -15.54 6.94 -11.74
N ARG A 106 -15.42 5.61 -11.90
CA ARG A 106 -16.53 4.76 -12.41
C ARG A 106 -17.79 4.88 -11.55
N THR A 107 -17.61 5.03 -10.24
CA THR A 107 -18.72 5.19 -9.30
C THR A 107 -19.41 6.53 -9.47
N ALA A 108 -18.64 7.62 -9.56
CA ALA A 108 -19.18 8.96 -9.80
C ALA A 108 -19.90 9.06 -11.15
N GLU A 109 -19.32 8.50 -12.22
CA GLU A 109 -19.93 8.43 -13.55
C GLU A 109 -21.25 7.63 -13.51
N GLY A 110 -21.26 6.48 -12.84
CA GLY A 110 -22.47 5.67 -12.67
C GLY A 110 -23.59 6.38 -11.90
N ILE A 111 -23.23 7.08 -10.82
CA ILE A 111 -24.18 7.91 -10.06
C ILE A 111 -24.74 9.02 -10.94
N ALA A 112 -23.87 9.78 -11.60
CA ALA A 112 -24.28 10.89 -12.44
C ALA A 112 -25.22 10.43 -13.57
N ALA A 113 -24.93 9.29 -14.22
CA ALA A 113 -25.82 8.70 -15.22
C ALA A 113 -27.17 8.27 -14.62
N SER A 114 -27.18 7.64 -13.43
CA SER A 114 -28.43 7.25 -12.75
C SER A 114 -29.32 8.42 -12.36
N LEU A 115 -28.73 9.60 -12.19
CA LEU A 115 -29.42 10.85 -11.87
C LEU A 115 -29.75 11.69 -13.13
N GLY A 116 -29.37 11.24 -14.33
CA GLY A 116 -29.55 11.99 -15.57
C GLY A 116 -28.65 13.23 -15.70
N ALA A 117 -27.58 13.31 -14.92
CA ALA A 117 -26.64 14.45 -14.92
C ALA A 117 -25.58 14.36 -16.03
N ILE A 118 -25.36 13.16 -16.59
CA ILE A 118 -24.52 12.92 -17.77
C ILE A 118 -25.20 11.85 -18.66
N ASN A 119 -25.04 11.98 -19.97
CA ASN A 119 -25.54 11.02 -20.98
C ASN A 119 -24.61 9.83 -21.15
#